data_AF-A0A0G4P6A8-F1
#
_entry.id   AF-A0A0G4P6A8-F1
#
_cell.length_a   1.000
_cell.length_b   1.000
_cell.length_c   1.000
_cell.angle_alpha   90.00
_cell.angle_beta   90.00
_cell.angle_gamma   90.00
#
_symmetry.space_group_name_H-M   'P 1'
#
loop_
_entity.id
_entity.type
_entity.pdbx_description
1 polymer ?
#
loop_
_entity_poly.entity_id
_entity_poly.type
_entity_poly.pdbx_seq_one_letter_code
_entity_poly.pdbx_strand_id
1 'polypeptide(L)'
;MSEESSKGCIACGWTLDQQDQCFYSSHVKLFYGASKRGVWSIGSDVILKERPDEGPKTEVITLNHLTAYSNIRVPKVLRDWVDSNGRYFVLQERIPGQTLEQTWSELSKFQKVDIADEVVRIRKQLRSLKSTSIQSVDQNNLKKRLPKCEPYVLTHCDLNLGNIIVKDGRLAGILDWEFAAYYPIWYEYVSASWGWTEDAEWKNLLRERMGVYGEAHDDAKDFWTDLRHLRKYPNLDEKGREVLDRLSSD
;
A
#
# COMPACT_ATOMS: atom_id res chain seq x y z
N MET A 1 43.05 20.17 -15.78
CA MET A 1 42.80 20.54 -14.39
C MET A 1 41.47 21.29 -14.39
N SER A 2 40.36 20.57 -14.57
CA SER A 2 39.47 19.98 -13.54
C SER A 2 38.25 20.88 -13.32
N GLU A 3 37.23 20.70 -14.15
CA GLU A 3 35.85 21.22 -14.00
C GLU A 3 35.08 20.50 -12.89
N GLU A 4 35.73 20.24 -11.76
CA GLU A 4 35.13 19.56 -10.61
C GLU A 4 35.42 20.35 -9.33
N SER A 5 34.71 21.47 -9.15
CA SER A 5 34.55 22.10 -7.83
C SER A 5 33.46 23.17 -7.89
N SER A 6 32.24 22.80 -7.46
CA SER A 6 31.26 23.67 -6.77
C SER A 6 29.85 23.08 -6.84
N LYS A 7 29.62 21.87 -6.33
CA LYS A 7 28.26 21.46 -5.95
C LYS A 7 28.03 21.93 -4.52
N GLY A 8 27.48 23.14 -4.38
CA GLY A 8 27.01 23.66 -3.10
C GLY A 8 25.93 22.75 -2.49
N CYS A 9 25.64 22.94 -1.20
CA CYS A 9 24.61 22.18 -0.53
C CYS A 9 23.23 22.61 -1.03
N ILE A 10 22.44 21.66 -1.55
CA ILE A 10 21.08 21.92 -2.06
C ILE A 10 20.16 22.47 -0.96
N ALA A 11 20.39 22.08 0.30
CA ALA A 11 19.52 22.43 1.42
C ALA A 11 19.68 23.88 1.87
N CYS A 12 20.92 24.37 2.01
CA CYS A 12 21.20 25.73 2.48
C CYS A 12 21.64 26.69 1.36
N GLY A 13 21.87 26.19 0.14
CA GLY A 13 22.31 26.98 -1.00
C GLY A 13 23.77 27.44 -0.94
N TRP A 14 24.52 27.06 0.09
CA TRP A 14 25.89 27.52 0.30
C TRP A 14 26.90 26.72 -0.51
N THR A 15 27.91 27.41 -1.03
CA THR A 15 29.10 26.77 -1.62
C THR A 15 29.89 26.00 -0.56
N LEU A 16 30.81 25.14 -0.99
CA LEU A 16 31.71 24.43 -0.07
C LEU A 16 32.58 25.43 0.71
N ASP A 17 33.12 26.45 0.04
CA ASP A 17 33.91 27.50 0.69
C ASP A 17 33.12 28.26 1.76
N GLN A 18 31.84 28.55 1.52
CA GLN A 18 30.97 29.20 2.50
C GLN A 18 30.71 28.30 3.71
N GLN A 19 30.58 26.99 3.51
CA GLN A 19 30.42 26.02 4.60
C GLN A 19 31.70 25.90 5.43
N ASP A 20 32.87 25.85 4.77
CA ASP A 20 34.16 25.70 5.46
C ASP A 20 34.53 26.94 6.28
N GLN A 21 34.17 28.14 5.83
CA GLN A 21 34.54 29.39 6.50
C GLN A 21 33.62 29.77 7.68
N CYS A 22 32.41 29.22 7.75
CA CYS A 22 31.40 29.69 8.71
C CYS A 22 31.43 29.03 10.09
N PHE A 23 32.14 27.90 10.23
CA PHE A 23 32.16 27.07 11.45
C PHE A 23 30.77 26.64 11.99
N TYR A 24 29.69 26.79 11.21
CA TYR A 24 28.35 26.40 11.61
C TYR A 24 28.13 24.90 11.41
N SER A 25 27.70 24.21 12.48
CA SER A 25 27.31 22.80 12.42
C SER A 25 25.80 22.68 12.54
N SER A 26 25.14 22.25 11.45
CA SER A 26 23.69 22.12 11.43
C SER A 26 23.19 20.93 12.26
N HIS A 27 22.24 21.20 13.16
CA HIS A 27 21.42 20.19 13.81
C HIS A 27 20.12 19.88 13.03
N VAL A 28 19.94 20.52 11.88
CA VAL A 28 18.91 20.17 10.90
C VAL A 28 19.55 19.29 9.83
N LYS A 29 19.16 18.02 9.75
CA LYS A 29 19.82 17.01 8.90
C LYS A 29 18.80 16.16 8.15
N LEU A 30 18.95 16.07 6.83
CA LEU A 30 18.25 15.06 6.03
C LEU A 30 18.86 13.70 6.38
N PHE A 31 18.04 12.76 6.86
CA PHE A 31 18.51 11.41 7.19
C PHE A 31 17.80 10.31 6.37
N TYR A 32 16.77 10.67 5.62
CA TYR A 32 16.10 9.76 4.68
C TYR A 32 15.54 10.54 3.49
N GLY A 33 15.74 10.02 2.28
CA GLY A 33 15.21 10.58 1.05
C GLY A 33 14.76 9.48 0.09
N ALA A 34 13.64 9.69 -0.60
CA ALA A 34 13.12 8.77 -1.60
C ALA A 34 12.30 9.52 -2.65
N SER A 35 12.71 9.46 -3.93
CA SER A 35 12.09 10.24 -5.01
C SER A 35 12.04 11.74 -4.64
N LYS A 36 10.87 12.39 -4.75
CA LYS A 36 10.65 13.80 -4.39
C LYS A 36 10.37 14.04 -2.89
N ARG A 37 10.73 13.11 -2.00
CA ARG A 37 10.41 13.15 -0.56
C ARG A 37 11.67 13.19 0.29
N GLY A 38 11.63 13.96 1.38
CA GLY A 38 12.70 14.08 2.36
C GLY A 38 12.19 13.99 3.79
N VAL A 39 12.98 13.40 4.68
CA VAL A 39 12.73 13.38 6.12
C VAL A 39 13.95 13.92 6.85
N TRP A 40 13.72 14.97 7.62
CA TRP A 40 14.72 15.78 8.29
C TRP A 40 14.58 15.64 9.80
N SER A 41 15.70 15.52 10.50
CA SER A 41 15.77 15.76 11.93
C SER A 41 15.94 17.26 12.16
N ILE A 42 15.16 17.84 13.07
CA ILE A 42 15.35 19.20 13.58
C ILE A 42 15.74 19.05 15.06
N GLY A 43 17.04 19.12 15.33
CA GLY A 43 17.58 18.81 16.65
C GLY A 43 17.33 17.35 17.03
N SER A 44 17.20 17.10 18.34
CA SER A 44 16.91 15.77 18.88
C SER A 44 15.42 15.45 18.95
N ASP A 45 14.55 16.46 18.83
CA ASP A 45 13.17 16.37 19.35
C ASP A 45 12.10 16.45 18.27
N VAL A 46 12.43 16.91 17.05
CA VAL A 46 11.46 17.16 15.99
C VAL A 46 11.88 16.46 14.70
N ILE A 47 10.89 15.91 14.00
CA ILE A 47 11.02 15.38 12.65
C ILE A 47 10.19 16.24 11.71
N LEU A 48 10.79 16.65 10.60
CA LEU A 48 10.12 17.30 9.48
C LEU A 48 10.05 16.33 8.29
N LYS A 49 8.85 16.09 7.78
CA LYS A 49 8.62 15.34 6.53
C LYS A 49 8.22 16.32 5.44
N GLU A 50 8.85 16.18 4.28
CA GLU A 50 8.63 17.03 3.13
C GLU A 50 8.29 16.17 1.91
N ARG A 51 7.20 16.53 1.20
CA ARG A 51 6.74 15.81 0.00
C ARG A 51 5.94 16.73 -0.93
N PRO A 52 5.66 16.33 -2.19
CA PRO A 52 4.70 17.04 -3.04
C PRO A 52 3.28 17.01 -2.44
N ASP A 53 2.48 18.04 -2.71
CA ASP A 53 1.05 18.12 -2.35
C ASP A 53 0.13 17.36 -3.33
N GLU A 54 0.56 16.17 -3.75
CA GLU A 54 -0.12 15.34 -4.75
C GLU A 54 -0.67 14.03 -4.12
N GLY A 55 -0.62 13.92 -2.79
CA GLY A 55 -0.90 12.67 -2.09
C GLY A 55 -1.69 12.85 -0.79
N PRO A 56 -2.37 11.79 -0.34
CA PRO A 56 -3.30 11.84 0.78
C PRO A 56 -2.62 12.35 2.06
N LYS A 57 -3.28 13.27 2.77
CA LYS A 57 -2.84 13.81 4.07
C LYS A 57 -3.29 12.93 5.25
N THR A 58 -3.52 11.64 4.96
CA THR A 58 -4.09 10.65 5.89
C THR A 58 -3.20 10.39 7.10
N GLU A 59 -1.88 10.54 6.97
CA GLU A 59 -0.95 10.36 8.10
C GLU A 59 -1.28 11.32 9.25
N VAL A 60 -1.40 12.62 9.00
CA VAL A 60 -1.69 13.63 10.04
C VAL A 60 -3.04 13.35 10.71
N ILE A 61 -4.07 13.03 9.91
CA ILE A 61 -5.40 12.71 10.44
C ILE A 61 -5.36 11.43 11.30
N THR A 62 -4.64 10.41 10.83
CA THR A 62 -4.48 9.13 11.55
C THR A 62 -3.71 9.32 12.85
N LEU A 63 -2.59 10.06 12.84
CA LEU A 63 -1.82 10.36 14.03
C LEU A 63 -2.67 11.13 15.05
N ASN A 64 -3.36 12.18 14.62
CA ASN A 64 -4.25 12.94 15.49
C ASN A 64 -5.36 12.06 16.10
N HIS A 65 -5.96 11.16 15.32
CA HIS A 65 -6.93 10.19 15.84
C HIS A 65 -6.29 9.24 16.88
N LEU A 66 -5.07 8.75 16.61
CA LEU A 66 -4.38 7.80 17.48
C LEU A 66 -3.85 8.43 18.77
N THR A 67 -3.59 9.74 18.81
CA THR A 67 -3.15 10.42 20.05
C THR A 67 -4.17 10.35 21.20
N ALA A 68 -5.45 10.07 20.90
CA ALA A 68 -6.48 9.85 21.91
C ALA A 68 -6.29 8.54 22.71
N TYR A 69 -5.41 7.64 22.27
CA TYR A 69 -5.21 6.33 22.89
C TYR A 69 -3.85 6.26 23.58
N SER A 70 -3.84 6.36 24.91
CA SER A 70 -2.62 6.42 25.75
C SER A 70 -1.63 5.26 25.56
N ASN A 71 -2.11 4.10 25.15
CA ASN A 71 -1.30 2.89 24.99
C ASN A 71 -0.65 2.77 23.60
N ILE A 72 -0.97 3.66 22.66
CA ILE A 72 -0.42 3.66 21.31
C ILE A 72 0.55 4.84 21.22
N ARG A 73 1.85 4.56 21.30
CA ARG A 73 2.90 5.57 21.17
C ARG A 73 3.06 5.95 19.70
N VAL A 74 2.47 7.07 19.30
CA VAL A 74 2.60 7.67 17.97
C VAL A 74 3.24 9.05 18.06
N PRO A 75 3.92 9.53 17.00
CA PRO A 75 4.39 10.91 16.95
C PRO A 75 3.22 11.89 17.09
N LYS A 76 3.36 12.88 17.96
CA LYS A 76 2.41 13.99 18.03
C LYS A 76 2.69 14.95 16.88
N VAL A 77 1.66 15.28 16.11
CA VAL A 77 1.76 16.29 15.05
C VAL A 77 1.83 17.67 15.71
N LEU A 78 2.87 18.43 15.37
CA LEU A 78 3.04 19.81 15.82
C LEU A 78 2.36 20.78 14.85
N ARG A 79 2.55 20.55 13.55
CA ARG A 79 1.96 21.35 12.48
C ARG A 79 2.13 20.66 11.13
N ASP A 80 1.17 20.84 10.22
CA ASP A 80 1.35 20.60 8.80
C ASP A 80 0.88 21.80 7.97
N TRP A 81 1.45 21.97 6.77
CA TRP A 81 1.05 23.04 5.85
C TRP A 81 1.46 22.73 4.42
N VAL A 82 0.83 23.41 3.47
CA VAL A 82 1.22 23.46 2.06
C VAL A 82 1.88 24.81 1.81
N ASP A 83 3.07 24.79 1.26
CA ASP A 83 3.82 25.98 0.85
C ASP A 83 3.37 26.44 -0.56
N SER A 84 3.66 27.70 -0.91
CA SER A 84 3.18 28.32 -2.16
C SER A 84 3.66 27.62 -3.43
N ASN A 85 4.73 26.81 -3.33
CA ASN A 85 5.29 26.01 -4.41
C ASN A 85 4.67 24.60 -4.53
N GLY A 86 3.60 24.29 -3.78
CA GLY A 86 2.94 22.98 -3.80
C GLY A 86 3.69 21.88 -3.05
N ARG A 87 4.60 22.25 -2.13
CA ARG A 87 5.24 21.31 -1.21
C ARG A 87 4.43 21.21 0.08
N TYR A 88 4.20 19.99 0.54
CA TYR A 88 3.53 19.69 1.79
C TYR A 88 4.54 19.28 2.86
N PHE A 89 4.43 19.91 4.01
CA PHE A 89 5.32 19.71 5.15
C PHE A 89 4.53 19.21 6.36
N VAL A 90 5.13 18.27 7.11
CA VAL A 90 4.61 17.80 8.40
C VAL A 90 5.73 17.88 9.43
N LEU A 91 5.52 18.67 10.47
CA LEU A 91 6.32 18.68 11.68
C LEU A 91 5.65 17.80 12.75
N GLN A 92 6.44 16.92 13.35
CA GLN A 92 5.99 16.04 14.42
C GLN A 92 7.10 15.87 15.47
N GLU A 93 6.70 15.50 16.68
CA GLU A 93 7.64 15.09 17.72
C GLU A 93 8.42 13.84 17.29
N ARG A 94 9.71 13.79 17.64
CA ARG A 94 10.55 12.61 17.46
C ARG A 94 10.29 11.64 18.62
N ILE A 95 10.00 10.39 18.28
CA ILE A 95 10.06 9.30 19.27
C ILE A 95 11.53 8.93 19.46
N PRO A 96 12.10 9.05 20.68
CA PRO A 96 13.48 8.70 20.94
C PRO A 96 13.67 7.17 20.82
N GLY A 97 14.74 6.76 20.13
CA GLY A 97 15.09 5.35 19.96
C GLY A 97 15.76 5.04 18.63
N GLN A 98 16.02 3.75 18.43
CA GLN A 98 16.51 3.16 17.19
C GLN A 98 15.41 2.30 16.58
N THR A 99 15.46 2.06 15.26
CA THR A 99 14.54 1.14 14.62
C THR A 99 14.83 -0.30 15.05
N LEU A 100 13.82 -1.18 14.93
CA LEU A 100 14.00 -2.60 15.20
C LEU A 100 15.04 -3.22 14.26
N GLU A 101 15.12 -2.75 13.01
CA GLU A 101 16.14 -3.16 12.03
C GLU A 101 17.56 -2.84 12.52
N GLN A 102 17.78 -1.64 13.04
CA GLN A 102 19.10 -1.19 13.51
C GLN A 102 19.61 -2.00 14.70
N THR A 103 18.70 -2.49 15.55
CA THR A 103 19.05 -3.17 16.82
C THR A 103 18.82 -4.68 16.77
N TRP A 104 18.33 -5.23 15.65
CA TRP A 104 17.87 -6.62 15.58
C TRP A 104 18.96 -7.64 15.93
N SER A 105 20.20 -7.41 15.52
CA SER A 105 21.35 -8.28 15.82
C SER A 105 21.76 -8.24 17.30
N GLU A 106 21.52 -7.10 17.96
CA GLU A 106 21.92 -6.84 19.35
C GLU A 106 20.88 -7.35 20.36
N LEU A 107 19.61 -7.44 19.94
CA LEU A 107 18.53 -7.93 20.79
C LEU A 107 18.66 -9.43 21.08
N SER A 108 18.55 -9.77 22.35
CA SER A 108 18.41 -11.17 22.80
C SER A 108 17.11 -11.79 22.27
N LYS A 109 17.06 -13.13 22.24
CA LYS A 109 15.85 -13.86 21.86
C LYS A 109 14.65 -13.50 22.74
N PHE A 110 14.86 -13.30 24.03
CA PHE A 110 13.82 -12.91 24.98
C PHE A 110 13.25 -11.53 24.66
N GLN A 111 14.12 -10.53 24.45
CA GLN A 111 13.68 -9.18 24.07
C GLN A 111 12.90 -9.15 22.75
N LYS A 112 13.30 -9.96 21.76
CA LYS A 112 12.56 -10.10 20.48
C LYS A 112 11.14 -10.61 20.71
N VAL A 113 10.97 -11.59 21.59
CA VAL A 113 9.65 -12.14 21.94
C VAL A 113 8.82 -11.09 22.68
N ASP A 114 9.37 -10.42 23.68
CA ASP A 114 8.67 -9.38 24.44
C ASP A 114 8.18 -8.22 23.54
N ILE A 115 9.03 -7.75 22.62
CA ILE A 115 8.68 -6.72 21.65
C ILE A 115 7.55 -7.23 20.73
N ALA A 116 7.63 -8.47 20.25
CA ALA A 116 6.60 -9.06 19.40
C ALA A 116 5.24 -9.13 20.14
N ASP A 117 5.25 -9.55 21.41
CA ASP A 117 4.04 -9.59 22.25
C ASP A 117 3.45 -8.20 22.50
N GLU A 118 4.30 -7.17 22.68
CA GLU A 118 3.85 -5.78 22.76
C GLU A 118 3.20 -5.30 21.46
N VAL A 119 3.80 -5.58 20.30
CA VAL A 119 3.23 -5.28 18.99
C VAL A 119 1.89 -5.99 18.80
N VAL A 120 1.76 -7.25 19.23
CA VAL A 120 0.49 -7.98 19.20
C VAL A 120 -0.58 -7.31 20.07
N ARG A 121 -0.23 -6.83 21.27
CA ARG A 121 -1.15 -6.08 22.14
C ARG A 121 -1.62 -4.78 21.48
N ILE A 122 -0.71 -3.98 20.93
CA ILE A 122 -1.04 -2.75 20.20
C ILE A 122 -1.96 -3.06 19.02
N ARG A 123 -1.65 -4.11 18.25
CA ARG A 123 -2.49 -4.55 17.12
C ARG A 123 -3.88 -4.98 17.55
N LYS A 124 -4.03 -5.67 18.68
CA LYS A 124 -5.35 -6.01 19.24
C LYS A 124 -6.15 -4.75 19.59
N GLN A 125 -5.50 -3.72 20.14
CA GLN A 125 -6.13 -2.44 20.41
C GLN A 125 -6.54 -1.73 19.11
N LEU A 126 -5.68 -1.65 18.10
CA LEU A 126 -6.02 -1.08 16.79
C LEU A 126 -7.24 -1.79 16.18
N ARG A 127 -7.34 -3.11 16.33
CA ARG A 127 -8.50 -3.91 15.87
C ARG A 127 -9.79 -3.67 16.64
N SER A 128 -9.72 -3.10 17.84
CA SER A 128 -10.91 -2.68 18.59
C SER A 128 -11.57 -1.43 17.99
N LEU A 129 -10.83 -0.67 17.18
CA LEU A 129 -11.33 0.47 16.42
C LEU A 129 -12.09 -0.04 15.20
N LYS A 130 -13.40 -0.22 15.35
CA LYS A 130 -14.27 -0.79 14.33
C LYS A 130 -14.89 0.30 13.45
N SER A 131 -15.09 -0.02 12.18
CA SER A 131 -15.88 0.76 11.22
C SER A 131 -16.95 -0.14 10.61
N THR A 132 -18.11 0.42 10.26
CA THR A 132 -19.18 -0.29 9.55
C THR A 132 -18.92 -0.38 8.03
N SER A 133 -17.93 0.37 7.54
CA SER A 133 -17.51 0.44 6.15
C SER A 133 -15.98 0.34 6.02
N ILE A 134 -15.50 -0.02 4.82
CA ILE A 134 -14.08 0.01 4.49
C ILE A 134 -13.78 1.45 4.05
N GLN A 135 -13.08 2.17 4.90
CA GLN A 135 -12.81 3.59 4.74
C GLN A 135 -11.50 3.97 5.43
N SER A 136 -10.93 5.09 5.04
CA SER A 136 -9.82 5.70 5.76
C SER A 136 -10.30 6.35 7.07
N VAL A 137 -9.37 6.80 7.92
CA VAL A 137 -9.70 7.47 9.20
C VAL A 137 -10.51 8.75 8.99
N ASP A 138 -10.28 9.46 7.88
CA ASP A 138 -11.06 10.62 7.43
C ASP A 138 -12.34 10.25 6.66
N GLN A 139 -12.78 8.99 6.77
CA GLN A 139 -14.03 8.48 6.19
C GLN A 139 -14.11 8.53 4.66
N ASN A 140 -12.97 8.65 3.96
CA ASN A 140 -12.97 8.47 2.51
C ASN A 140 -13.35 7.04 2.19
N ASN A 141 -14.30 6.90 1.27
CA ASN A 141 -14.88 5.63 0.92
C ASN A 141 -13.90 4.77 0.11
N LEU A 142 -13.13 3.95 0.83
CA LEU A 142 -12.24 2.96 0.23
C LEU A 142 -13.01 1.80 -0.44
N LYS A 143 -14.33 1.67 -0.18
CA LYS A 143 -15.21 0.75 -0.94
C LYS A 143 -15.56 1.24 -2.33
N LYS A 144 -15.28 2.50 -2.73
CA LYS A 144 -15.70 3.04 -4.05
C LYS A 144 -15.33 2.12 -5.21
N ARG A 145 -14.24 1.36 -5.07
CA ARG A 145 -13.71 0.44 -6.08
C ARG A 145 -13.88 -1.04 -5.73
N LEU A 146 -14.37 -1.37 -4.53
CA LEU A 146 -14.59 -2.76 -4.14
C LEU A 146 -15.83 -3.28 -4.85
N PRO A 147 -15.73 -4.37 -5.63
CA PRO A 147 -16.88 -4.97 -6.28
C PRO A 147 -17.89 -5.44 -5.24
N LYS A 148 -19.18 -5.37 -5.56
CA LYS A 148 -20.21 -5.86 -4.65
C LYS A 148 -20.03 -7.36 -4.41
N CYS A 149 -19.79 -7.76 -3.17
CA CYS A 149 -19.49 -9.16 -2.84
C CYS A 149 -20.72 -10.08 -2.76
N GLU A 150 -21.93 -9.56 -3.04
CA GLU A 150 -23.19 -10.28 -2.92
C GLU A 150 -23.95 -10.30 -4.25
N PRO A 151 -24.75 -11.35 -4.52
CA PRO A 151 -25.00 -12.51 -3.65
C PRO A 151 -23.80 -13.48 -3.59
N TYR A 152 -23.77 -14.31 -2.54
CA TYR A 152 -22.84 -15.43 -2.45
C TYR A 152 -23.46 -16.66 -3.13
N VAL A 153 -22.82 -17.18 -4.17
CA VAL A 153 -23.32 -18.28 -4.99
C VAL A 153 -22.34 -19.45 -4.93
N LEU A 154 -22.85 -20.68 -5.13
CA LEU A 154 -21.97 -21.83 -5.22
C LEU A 154 -21.10 -21.70 -6.47
N THR A 155 -19.79 -21.61 -6.25
CA THR A 155 -18.78 -21.44 -7.28
C THR A 155 -17.87 -22.66 -7.28
N HIS A 156 -17.47 -23.15 -8.45
CA HIS A 156 -16.66 -24.36 -8.55
C HIS A 156 -15.19 -24.08 -8.22
N CYS A 157 -14.71 -22.88 -8.55
CA CYS A 157 -13.36 -22.36 -8.28
C CYS A 157 -12.21 -23.05 -9.03
N ASP A 158 -12.46 -24.21 -9.66
CA ASP A 158 -11.46 -24.89 -10.50
C ASP A 158 -12.02 -25.46 -11.83
N LEU A 159 -12.77 -24.67 -12.59
CA LEU A 159 -13.28 -25.06 -13.92
C LEU A 159 -12.19 -25.03 -15.02
N ASN A 160 -11.18 -25.88 -14.87
CA ASN A 160 -10.15 -26.11 -15.88
C ASN A 160 -10.54 -27.23 -16.86
N LEU A 161 -9.77 -27.42 -17.93
CA LEU A 161 -10.02 -28.42 -18.97
C LEU A 161 -10.10 -29.86 -18.43
N GLY A 162 -9.30 -30.19 -17.41
CA GLY A 162 -9.28 -31.53 -16.80
C GLY A 162 -10.53 -31.87 -15.99
N ASN A 163 -11.26 -30.85 -15.52
CA ASN A 163 -12.43 -31.01 -14.67
C ASN A 163 -13.75 -31.01 -15.46
N ILE A 164 -13.70 -30.99 -16.80
CA ILE A 164 -14.88 -30.96 -17.67
C ILE A 164 -14.89 -32.23 -18.53
N ILE A 165 -15.91 -33.07 -18.33
CA ILE A 165 -16.07 -34.31 -19.09
C ILE A 165 -16.97 -34.08 -20.28
N VAL A 166 -16.52 -34.51 -21.45
CA VAL A 166 -17.23 -34.39 -22.73
C VAL A 166 -17.46 -35.78 -23.31
N LYS A 167 -18.68 -36.04 -23.80
CA LYS A 167 -19.06 -37.25 -24.54
C LYS A 167 -19.77 -36.85 -25.84
N ASP A 168 -19.28 -37.37 -26.97
CA ASP A 168 -19.83 -37.09 -28.31
C ASP A 168 -19.96 -35.58 -28.63
N GLY A 169 -18.94 -34.80 -28.23
CA GLY A 169 -18.89 -33.35 -28.42
C GLY A 169 -19.83 -32.53 -27.52
N ARG A 170 -20.44 -33.16 -26.51
CA ARG A 170 -21.35 -32.50 -25.56
C ARG A 170 -20.83 -32.62 -24.13
N LEU A 171 -21.10 -31.61 -23.30
CA LEU A 171 -20.83 -31.66 -21.86
C LEU A 171 -21.55 -32.87 -21.25
N ALA A 172 -20.80 -33.73 -20.59
CA ALA A 172 -21.27 -34.94 -19.93
C ALA A 172 -21.18 -34.83 -18.39
N GLY A 173 -20.26 -34.02 -17.86
CA GLY A 173 -20.16 -33.79 -16.41
C GLY A 173 -19.08 -32.79 -16.02
N ILE A 174 -19.11 -32.37 -14.77
CA ILE A 174 -18.11 -31.52 -14.11
C ILE A 174 -17.58 -32.28 -12.89
N LEU A 175 -16.27 -32.37 -12.76
CA LEU A 175 -15.56 -33.10 -11.70
C LEU A 175 -14.83 -32.16 -10.77
N ASP A 176 -14.33 -32.71 -9.66
CA ASP A 176 -13.40 -32.06 -8.73
C ASP A 176 -13.95 -30.80 -8.05
N TRP A 177 -14.99 -31.02 -7.23
CA TRP A 177 -15.69 -29.99 -6.48
C TRP A 177 -15.02 -29.65 -5.13
N GLU A 178 -13.78 -30.08 -4.89
CA GLU A 178 -13.14 -29.95 -3.56
C GLU A 178 -12.88 -28.50 -3.15
N PHE A 179 -12.69 -27.61 -4.14
CA PHE A 179 -12.52 -26.17 -3.93
C PHE A 179 -13.84 -25.38 -3.99
N ALA A 180 -14.96 -26.05 -4.25
CA ALA A 180 -16.23 -25.37 -4.40
C ALA A 180 -16.69 -24.75 -3.08
N ALA A 181 -17.09 -23.49 -3.11
CA ALA A 181 -17.65 -22.80 -1.96
C ALA A 181 -18.59 -21.68 -2.39
N TYR A 182 -19.25 -21.06 -1.41
CA TYR A 182 -20.07 -19.87 -1.64
C TYR A 182 -19.18 -18.63 -1.75
N TYR A 183 -18.94 -18.16 -2.98
CA TYR A 183 -18.17 -16.96 -3.27
C TYR A 183 -19.06 -15.86 -3.84
N PRO A 184 -18.61 -14.58 -3.84
CA PRO A 184 -19.29 -13.54 -4.57
C PRO A 184 -19.60 -13.93 -6.00
N ILE A 185 -20.77 -13.54 -6.51
CA ILE A 185 -21.27 -13.89 -7.85
C ILE A 185 -20.26 -13.68 -8.99
N TRP A 186 -19.35 -12.71 -8.85
CA TRP A 186 -18.33 -12.39 -9.85
C TRP A 186 -17.08 -13.29 -9.80
N TYR A 187 -16.93 -14.17 -8.81
CA TYR A 187 -15.67 -14.87 -8.57
C TYR A 187 -15.27 -15.79 -9.73
N GLU A 188 -16.19 -16.60 -10.26
CA GLU A 188 -15.89 -17.50 -11.39
C GLU A 188 -15.49 -16.72 -12.65
N TYR A 189 -16.16 -15.59 -12.91
CA TYR A 189 -15.83 -14.68 -14.02
C TYR A 189 -14.42 -14.09 -13.88
N VAL A 190 -14.05 -13.63 -12.68
CA VAL A 190 -12.70 -13.13 -12.40
C VAL A 190 -11.67 -14.25 -12.51
N SER A 191 -11.94 -15.43 -11.95
CA SER A 191 -11.07 -16.61 -12.06
C SER A 191 -10.84 -17.05 -13.51
N ALA A 192 -11.85 -16.94 -14.37
CA ALA A 192 -11.74 -17.17 -15.82
C ALA A 192 -10.88 -16.10 -16.56
N SER A 193 -10.44 -15.05 -15.87
CA SER A 193 -9.50 -14.05 -16.43
C SER A 193 -8.04 -14.45 -16.28
N TRP A 194 -7.75 -15.54 -15.55
CA TRP A 194 -6.39 -15.94 -15.18
C TRP A 194 -6.08 -17.39 -15.59
N GLY A 195 -6.20 -17.69 -16.88
CA GLY A 195 -5.75 -18.97 -17.42
C GLY A 195 -4.23 -19.12 -17.38
N TRP A 196 -3.77 -20.34 -17.12
CA TRP A 196 -2.39 -20.77 -17.36
C TRP A 196 -2.24 -21.11 -18.85
N THR A 197 -1.02 -21.38 -19.33
CA THR A 197 -0.75 -21.56 -20.77
C THR A 197 -1.60 -22.66 -21.42
N GLU A 198 -1.97 -23.72 -20.69
CA GLU A 198 -2.69 -24.87 -21.22
C GLU A 198 -4.22 -24.68 -21.27
N ASP A 199 -4.81 -23.89 -20.36
CA ASP A 199 -6.26 -23.66 -20.28
C ASP A 199 -6.69 -22.23 -20.68
N ALA A 200 -5.75 -21.39 -21.12
CA ALA A 200 -6.00 -19.99 -21.47
C ALA A 200 -7.09 -19.81 -22.54
N GLU A 201 -7.10 -20.62 -23.59
CA GLU A 201 -8.12 -20.56 -24.64
C GLU A 201 -9.51 -20.85 -24.07
N TRP A 202 -9.63 -21.93 -23.29
CA TRP A 202 -10.86 -22.31 -22.61
C TRP A 202 -11.34 -21.23 -21.65
N LYS A 203 -10.48 -20.71 -20.78
CA LYS A 203 -10.82 -19.68 -19.80
C LYS A 203 -11.26 -18.38 -20.48
N ASN A 204 -10.61 -18.00 -21.58
CA ASN A 204 -11.03 -16.85 -22.40
C ASN A 204 -12.41 -17.07 -23.01
N LEU A 205 -12.65 -18.24 -23.62
CA LEU A 205 -13.94 -18.58 -24.20
C LEU A 205 -15.03 -18.61 -23.12
N LEU A 206 -14.80 -19.28 -21.99
CA LEU A 206 -15.74 -19.36 -20.87
C LEU A 206 -16.15 -17.97 -20.38
N ARG A 207 -15.19 -17.07 -20.19
CA ARG A 207 -15.43 -15.68 -19.78
C ARG A 207 -16.23 -14.90 -20.82
N GLU A 208 -15.90 -15.03 -22.10
CA GLU A 208 -16.66 -14.42 -23.19
C GLU A 208 -18.12 -14.91 -23.17
N ARG A 209 -18.32 -16.22 -23.02
CA ARG A 209 -19.66 -16.82 -22.94
C ARG A 209 -20.42 -16.34 -21.72
N MET A 210 -19.82 -16.26 -20.53
CA MET A 210 -20.43 -15.65 -19.35
C MET A 210 -20.90 -14.23 -19.65
N GLY A 211 -20.09 -13.42 -20.34
CA GLY A 211 -20.48 -12.09 -20.77
C GLY A 211 -21.70 -12.07 -21.70
N VAL A 212 -21.76 -12.99 -22.67
CA VAL A 212 -22.93 -13.15 -23.57
C VAL A 212 -24.20 -13.49 -22.79
N TYR A 213 -24.10 -14.21 -21.67
CA TYR A 213 -25.23 -14.55 -20.81
C TYR A 213 -25.54 -13.51 -19.73
N GLY A 214 -24.91 -12.33 -19.77
CA GLY A 214 -25.16 -11.26 -18.80
C GLY A 214 -24.47 -11.43 -17.45
N GLU A 215 -23.49 -12.33 -17.36
CA GLU A 215 -22.67 -12.59 -16.18
C GLU A 215 -21.29 -11.89 -16.28
N ALA A 216 -21.23 -10.78 -17.02
CA ALA A 216 -20.03 -9.95 -17.10
C ALA A 216 -19.82 -9.18 -15.79
N HIS A 217 -18.63 -9.29 -15.21
CA HIS A 217 -18.21 -8.58 -14.02
C HIS A 217 -16.86 -7.87 -14.26
N ASP A 218 -16.85 -6.99 -15.27
CA ASP A 218 -15.64 -6.26 -15.68
C ASP A 218 -15.12 -5.34 -14.56
N ASP A 219 -16.00 -4.74 -13.76
CA ASP A 219 -15.62 -3.96 -12.58
C ASP A 219 -14.80 -4.79 -11.57
N ALA A 220 -15.25 -6.03 -11.32
CA ALA A 220 -14.56 -6.96 -10.44
C ALA A 220 -13.22 -7.41 -11.02
N LYS A 221 -13.22 -7.74 -12.31
CA LYS A 221 -12.00 -8.13 -13.03
C LYS A 221 -10.96 -7.01 -13.02
N ASP A 222 -11.36 -5.77 -13.29
CA ASP A 222 -10.48 -4.60 -13.31
C ASP A 222 -9.91 -4.34 -11.91
N PHE A 223 -10.76 -4.39 -10.88
CA PHE A 223 -10.32 -4.26 -9.49
C PHE A 223 -9.24 -5.29 -9.12
N TRP A 224 -9.47 -6.57 -9.43
CA TRP A 224 -8.51 -7.63 -9.12
C TRP A 224 -7.23 -7.55 -9.96
N THR A 225 -7.34 -7.08 -11.21
CA THR A 225 -6.19 -6.81 -12.08
C THR A 225 -5.31 -5.72 -11.48
N ASP A 226 -5.91 -4.62 -11.03
CA ASP A 226 -5.18 -3.53 -10.37
C ASP A 226 -4.51 -3.99 -9.09
N LEU A 227 -5.24 -4.73 -8.23
CA LEU A 227 -4.69 -5.26 -6.99
C LEU A 227 -3.48 -6.18 -7.27
N ARG A 228 -3.56 -7.01 -8.31
CA ARG A 228 -2.46 -7.89 -8.74
C ARG A 228 -1.22 -7.09 -9.14
N HIS A 229 -1.38 -5.98 -9.85
CA HIS A 229 -0.26 -5.12 -10.24
C HIS A 229 0.31 -4.33 -9.06
N LEU A 230 -0.54 -3.91 -8.12
CA LEU A 230 -0.13 -3.17 -6.92
C LEU A 230 0.50 -4.04 -5.82
N ARG A 231 0.36 -5.36 -5.87
CA ARG A 231 0.81 -6.29 -4.80
C ARG A 231 2.29 -6.20 -4.45
N LYS A 232 3.13 -5.62 -5.33
CA LYS A 232 4.57 -5.45 -5.13
C LYS A 232 4.96 -4.06 -4.61
N TYR A 233 4.00 -3.18 -4.29
CA TYR A 233 4.29 -1.85 -3.76
C TYR A 233 5.23 -1.92 -2.52
N PRO A 234 6.28 -1.07 -2.44
CA PRO A 234 6.60 0.06 -3.32
C PRO A 234 7.39 -0.31 -4.60
N ASN A 235 7.87 -1.55 -4.72
CA ASN A 235 8.69 -2.02 -5.84
C ASN A 235 7.83 -2.48 -7.04
N LEU A 236 7.08 -1.54 -7.61
CA LEU A 236 6.16 -1.79 -8.71
C LEU A 236 6.88 -1.99 -10.04
N ASP A 237 6.34 -2.88 -10.88
CA ASP A 237 6.68 -2.95 -12.31
C ASP A 237 6.03 -1.79 -13.09
N GLU A 238 6.25 -1.72 -14.40
CA GLU A 238 5.71 -0.65 -15.25
C GLU A 238 4.18 -0.55 -15.14
N LYS A 239 3.47 -1.67 -15.31
CA LYS A 239 2.01 -1.74 -15.17
C LYS A 239 1.55 -1.33 -13.77
N GLY A 240 2.26 -1.75 -12.72
CA GLY A 240 1.96 -1.33 -11.35
C GLY A 240 2.07 0.17 -11.15
N ARG A 241 3.06 0.83 -11.77
CA ARG A 241 3.18 2.30 -11.74
C ARG A 241 2.05 2.99 -12.49
N GLU A 242 1.72 2.53 -13.70
CA GLU A 242 0.58 3.06 -14.46
C GLU A 242 -0.74 2.95 -13.70
N VAL A 243 -0.98 1.80 -13.06
CA VAL A 243 -2.15 1.59 -12.20
C VAL A 243 -2.11 2.57 -11.03
N LEU A 244 -0.98 2.71 -10.35
CA LEU A 244 -0.86 3.65 -9.22
C LEU A 244 -1.15 5.10 -9.63
N ASP A 245 -0.63 5.54 -10.78
CA ASP A 245 -0.82 6.90 -11.29
C ASP A 245 -2.29 7.15 -11.67
N ARG A 246 -2.91 6.21 -12.39
CA ARG A 246 -4.34 6.26 -12.73
C ARG A 246 -5.21 6.38 -11.48
N LEU A 247 -4.97 5.55 -10.48
CA LEU A 247 -5.77 5.53 -9.25
C LEU A 247 -5.53 6.69 -8.31
N SER A 248 -4.39 7.37 -8.44
CA SER A 248 -4.10 8.59 -7.68
C SER A 248 -4.78 9.83 -8.30
N SER A 249 -5.34 9.69 -9.50
CA SER A 249 -6.00 10.77 -10.26
C SER A 249 -7.54 10.78 -10.16
N ASP A 250 -8.14 9.74 -9.55
CA ASP A 250 -9.59 9.46 -9.42
C ASP A 250 -10.20 9.84 -8.04
#